data_AF-A0A176S4N6-F1
#
_entry.id   AF-A0A176S4N6-F1
#
_cell.length_a   1.000
_cell.length_b   1.000
_cell.length_c   1.000
_cell.angle_alpha   90.00
_cell.angle_beta   90.00
_cell.angle_gamma   90.00
#
_symmetry.space_group_name_H-M   'P 1'
#
loop_
_entity.id
_entity.type
_entity.pdbx_description
1 polymer ?
#
loop_
_entity_poly.entity_id
_entity_poly.type
_entity_poly.pdbx_seq_one_letter_code
_entity_poly.pdbx_strand_id
1 'polypeptide(L)'
;NINSKLYRWNGASFVEYHSIPTQGAYDWEYFTIGTDHYLAVANYYSGSTRNLNSKLYRLNGASFIEYQSIPTQGALEWEYFTIGTDHYLAVANYHNDSTHNISSKIYRYGRNQYEEAYQAGRQTCIDDPVSCGIPANVATFDITSNVLHIPNYQNTYWLKFGLTSWEPVQLQLQSFGEIGSE
;
A
#
# COMPACT_ATOMS: atom_id res chain seq x y z
N ASN A 1 20.84 -6.98 6.48
CA ASN A 1 19.80 -7.89 5.94
C ASN A 1 19.48 -8.98 6.94
N ILE A 2 18.19 -9.27 7.13
CA ILE A 2 17.66 -10.29 8.04
C ILE A 2 16.60 -11.10 7.29
N ASN A 3 16.46 -12.38 7.59
CA ASN A 3 15.43 -13.20 6.95
C ASN A 3 14.11 -13.09 7.70
N SER A 4 13.01 -12.97 6.96
CA SER A 4 11.66 -13.24 7.48
C SER A 4 11.38 -14.73 7.36
N LYS A 5 10.82 -15.33 8.41
CA LYS A 5 10.53 -16.76 8.46
C LYS A 5 9.04 -17.00 8.32
N LEU A 6 8.65 -17.83 7.37
CA LEU A 6 7.29 -18.34 7.25
C LEU A 6 7.20 -19.65 8.02
N TYR A 7 6.17 -19.78 8.83
CA TYR A 7 5.88 -21.01 9.56
C TYR A 7 4.57 -21.61 9.06
N ARG A 8 4.50 -22.95 9.07
CA ARG A 8 3.29 -23.70 8.73
C ARG A 8 2.86 -24.55 9.92
N TRP A 9 1.57 -24.56 10.20
CA TRP A 9 0.98 -25.48 11.17
C TRP A 9 0.97 -26.91 10.61
N ASN A 10 1.51 -27.88 11.35
CA ASN A 10 1.54 -29.29 10.93
C ASN A 10 0.48 -30.16 11.63
N GLY A 11 -0.46 -29.54 12.37
CA GLY A 11 -1.42 -30.25 13.22
C GLY A 11 -1.04 -30.27 14.71
N ALA A 12 0.22 -29.99 15.05
CA ALA A 12 0.72 -30.01 16.44
C ALA A 12 1.57 -28.79 16.81
N SER A 13 2.37 -28.27 15.89
CA SER A 13 3.21 -27.09 16.09
C SER A 13 3.40 -26.29 14.81
N PHE A 14 3.81 -25.03 14.98
CA PHE A 14 4.35 -24.23 13.89
C PHE A 14 5.77 -24.69 13.58
N VAL A 15 5.97 -25.23 12.38
CA VAL A 15 7.28 -25.61 11.87
C VAL A 15 7.74 -24.59 10.84
N GLU A 16 9.03 -24.25 10.85
CA GLU A 16 9.59 -23.36 9.85
C GLU A 16 9.37 -23.97 8.46
N TYR A 17 8.72 -23.21 7.59
CA TYR A 17 8.39 -23.60 6.24
C TYR A 17 9.38 -23.01 5.27
N HIS A 18 9.59 -21.68 5.32
CA HIS A 18 10.50 -20.95 4.43
C HIS A 18 11.25 -19.87 5.21
N SER A 19 12.45 -19.53 4.72
CA SER A 19 13.23 -18.38 5.17
C SER A 19 13.48 -17.47 3.97
N ILE A 20 12.88 -16.27 3.96
CA ILE A 20 12.94 -15.33 2.85
C ILE A 20 13.89 -14.18 3.23
N PRO A 21 14.94 -13.91 2.44
CA PRO A 21 15.82 -12.76 2.69
C PRO A 21 15.08 -11.43 2.56
N THR A 22 15.18 -10.58 3.58
CA THR A 22 14.59 -9.22 3.59
C THR A 22 15.58 -8.16 4.07
N GLN A 23 15.20 -6.89 3.91
CA GLN A 23 16.00 -5.74 4.27
C GLN A 23 15.27 -4.91 5.32
N GLY A 24 15.40 -5.35 6.57
CA GLY A 24 14.72 -4.72 7.70
C GLY A 24 13.22 -4.67 7.47
N ALA A 25 12.59 -5.79 7.11
CA ALA A 25 11.16 -5.81 6.80
C ALA A 25 10.32 -5.36 8.00
N TYR A 26 9.36 -4.47 7.75
CA TYR A 26 8.42 -3.98 8.76
C TYR A 26 7.06 -4.64 8.68
N ASP A 27 6.63 -5.00 7.48
CA ASP A 27 5.31 -5.56 7.23
C ASP A 27 5.33 -6.62 6.12
N TRP A 28 4.36 -7.52 6.22
CA TRP A 28 4.03 -8.55 5.24
C TRP A 28 2.53 -8.59 5.02
N GLU A 29 2.08 -8.30 3.80
CA GLU A 29 0.68 -8.32 3.44
C GLU A 29 0.35 -9.54 2.57
N TYR A 30 -0.65 -10.32 2.98
CA TYR A 30 -1.11 -11.50 2.26
C TYR A 30 -2.44 -11.22 1.58
N PHE A 31 -2.54 -11.57 0.31
CA PHE A 31 -3.80 -11.44 -0.44
C PHE A 31 -3.93 -12.47 -1.56
N THR A 32 -5.12 -12.53 -2.14
CA THR A 32 -5.45 -13.44 -3.24
C THR A 32 -6.13 -12.73 -4.39
N ILE A 33 -5.78 -13.12 -5.62
CA ILE A 33 -6.48 -12.72 -6.85
C ILE A 33 -6.89 -14.00 -7.58
N GLY A 34 -8.18 -14.29 -7.64
CA GLY A 34 -8.66 -15.58 -8.12
C GLY A 34 -8.11 -16.74 -7.28
N THR A 35 -7.40 -17.67 -7.91
CA THR A 35 -6.75 -18.80 -7.24
C THR A 35 -5.29 -18.54 -6.86
N ASP A 36 -4.77 -17.36 -7.20
CA ASP A 36 -3.38 -17.01 -6.95
C ASP A 36 -3.20 -16.37 -5.58
N HIS A 37 -2.15 -16.81 -4.88
CA HIS A 37 -1.78 -16.35 -3.55
C HIS A 37 -0.54 -15.48 -3.61
N TYR A 38 -0.57 -14.34 -2.93
CA TYR A 38 0.50 -13.36 -2.96
C TYR A 38 0.95 -12.97 -1.55
N LEU A 39 2.21 -12.54 -1.46
CA LEU A 39 2.80 -11.93 -0.27
C LEU A 39 3.61 -10.70 -0.68
N ALA A 40 3.24 -9.52 -0.21
CA ALA A 40 4.04 -8.31 -0.34
C ALA A 40 4.87 -8.10 0.93
N VAL A 41 6.13 -7.69 0.80
CA VAL A 41 6.99 -7.32 1.94
C VAL A 41 7.40 -5.87 1.86
N ALA A 42 7.25 -5.15 2.98
CA ALA A 42 7.70 -3.77 3.13
C ALA A 42 9.15 -3.75 3.61
N ASN A 43 10.10 -3.57 2.69
CA ASN A 43 11.52 -3.44 3.03
C ASN A 43 11.81 -2.00 3.46
N TYR A 44 12.10 -1.81 4.75
CA TYR A 44 12.30 -0.47 5.32
C TYR A 44 13.75 0.01 5.23
N TYR A 45 14.73 -0.80 5.66
CA TYR A 45 16.12 -0.35 5.79
C TYR A 45 17.14 -1.48 5.64
N SER A 46 18.17 -1.25 4.80
CA SER A 46 19.20 -2.26 4.52
C SER A 46 20.32 -2.30 5.55
N GLY A 47 20.39 -1.30 6.42
CA GLY A 47 21.57 -0.99 7.23
C GLY A 47 22.35 0.22 6.72
N SER A 48 22.10 0.67 5.49
CA SER A 48 22.73 1.86 4.89
C SER A 48 21.77 2.83 4.20
N THR A 49 20.66 2.35 3.63
CA THR A 49 19.69 3.19 2.91
C THR A 49 18.27 2.66 3.06
N ARG A 50 17.28 3.56 2.98
CA ARG A 50 15.85 3.29 2.88
C ARG A 50 15.30 3.38 1.45
N ASN A 51 16.10 3.82 0.48
CA ASN A 51 15.75 3.73 -0.93
C ASN A 51 15.96 2.30 -1.41
N LEU A 52 14.95 1.45 -1.22
CA LEU A 52 15.03 0.00 -1.41
C LEU A 52 13.87 -0.49 -2.26
N ASN A 53 14.05 -1.66 -2.85
CA ASN A 53 12.92 -2.36 -3.43
C ASN A 53 12.21 -3.20 -2.37
N SER A 54 10.92 -2.96 -2.21
CA SER A 54 10.00 -3.94 -1.65
C SER A 54 9.70 -5.03 -2.69
N LYS A 55 9.18 -6.17 -2.24
CA LYS A 55 9.03 -7.33 -3.10
C LYS A 55 7.63 -7.91 -2.98
N LEU A 56 7.10 -8.36 -4.11
CA LEU A 56 5.87 -9.13 -4.19
C LEU A 56 6.24 -10.55 -4.58
N TYR A 57 5.73 -11.53 -3.85
CA TYR A 57 5.91 -12.95 -4.08
C TYR A 57 4.58 -13.57 -4.49
N ARG A 58 4.63 -14.58 -5.37
CA ARG A 58 3.47 -15.40 -5.75
C ARG A 58 3.74 -16.85 -5.37
N LEU A 59 2.74 -17.53 -4.82
CA LEU A 59 2.84 -18.96 -4.52
C LEU A 59 2.90 -19.76 -5.82
N ASN A 60 3.93 -20.59 -5.95
CA ASN A 60 4.08 -21.56 -7.03
C ASN A 60 4.38 -22.93 -6.40
N GLY A 61 3.42 -23.84 -6.53
CA GLY A 61 3.47 -25.14 -5.86
C GLY A 61 3.55 -24.99 -4.35
N ALA A 62 4.70 -25.36 -3.77
CA ALA A 62 4.96 -25.27 -2.33
C ALA A 62 5.90 -24.11 -1.95
N SER A 63 6.09 -23.11 -2.81
CA SER A 63 7.03 -22.02 -2.51
C SER A 63 6.54 -20.66 -2.98
N PHE A 64 6.76 -19.64 -2.16
CA PHE A 64 6.61 -18.26 -2.58
C PHE A 64 7.85 -17.85 -3.38
N ILE A 65 7.65 -17.53 -4.66
CA ILE A 65 8.71 -17.11 -5.58
C ILE A 65 8.52 -15.62 -5.84
N GLU A 66 9.63 -14.88 -5.93
CA GLU A 66 9.58 -13.45 -6.26
C GLU A 66 8.86 -13.27 -7.59
N TYR A 67 7.81 -12.46 -7.56
CA TYR A 67 6.95 -12.15 -8.69
C TYR A 67 7.24 -10.77 -9.24
N GLN A 68 7.52 -9.80 -8.35
CA GLN A 68 7.84 -8.43 -8.74
C GLN A 68 8.74 -7.76 -7.71
N SER A 69 9.62 -6.87 -8.18
CA SER A 69 10.40 -5.94 -7.37
C SER A 69 9.86 -4.53 -7.56
N ILE A 70 9.50 -3.85 -6.48
CA ILE A 70 8.81 -2.57 -6.51
C ILE A 70 9.66 -1.53 -5.77
N PRO A 71 10.13 -0.46 -6.42
CA PRO A 71 10.86 0.62 -5.76
C PRO A 71 10.02 1.30 -4.68
N THR A 72 10.56 1.37 -3.47
CA THR A 72 9.94 1.97 -2.29
C THR A 72 10.95 2.79 -1.49
N GLN A 73 10.47 3.56 -0.52
CA GLN A 73 11.31 4.47 0.26
C GLN A 73 10.93 4.37 1.74
N GLY A 74 11.67 3.54 2.47
CA GLY A 74 11.36 3.25 3.87
C GLY A 74 9.94 2.72 4.02
N ALA A 75 9.59 1.67 3.25
CA ALA A 75 8.24 1.11 3.29
C ALA A 75 7.91 0.60 4.69
N LEU A 76 6.76 1.02 5.22
CA LEU A 76 6.27 0.56 6.53
C LEU A 76 5.17 -0.47 6.42
N GLU A 77 4.29 -0.33 5.43
CA GLU A 77 3.05 -1.10 5.34
C GLU A 77 2.64 -1.30 3.89
N TRP A 78 2.12 -2.49 3.59
CA TRP A 78 1.40 -2.80 2.37
C TRP A 78 -0.06 -3.09 2.72
N GLU A 79 -1.00 -2.60 1.91
CA GLU A 79 -2.42 -2.91 2.08
C GLU A 79 -3.03 -3.29 0.74
N TYR A 80 -3.64 -4.48 0.66
CA TYR A 80 -4.37 -4.90 -0.52
C TYR A 80 -5.86 -4.56 -0.40
N PHE A 81 -6.45 -4.06 -1.48
CA PHE A 81 -7.89 -3.80 -1.53
C PHE A 81 -8.44 -3.90 -2.95
N THR A 82 -9.75 -3.80 -3.07
CA THR A 82 -10.45 -3.83 -4.37
C THR A 82 -11.38 -2.63 -4.51
N ILE A 83 -11.52 -2.14 -5.74
CA ILE A 83 -12.56 -1.18 -6.12
C ILE A 83 -13.30 -1.78 -7.31
N GLY A 84 -14.56 -2.18 -7.09
CA GLY A 84 -15.30 -2.95 -8.09
C GLY A 84 -14.60 -4.29 -8.37
N THR A 85 -14.29 -4.55 -9.64
CA THR A 85 -13.56 -5.75 -10.07
C THR A 85 -12.04 -5.54 -10.14
N ASP A 86 -11.57 -4.34 -9.84
CA ASP A 86 -10.16 -3.99 -9.93
C ASP A 86 -9.45 -4.23 -8.60
N HIS A 87 -8.20 -4.70 -8.70
CA HIS A 87 -7.35 -5.06 -7.58
C HIS A 87 -6.25 -4.03 -7.39
N TYR A 88 -6.02 -3.61 -6.16
CA TYR A 88 -5.08 -2.55 -5.81
C TYR A 88 -4.20 -2.96 -4.63
N LEU A 89 -3.02 -2.36 -4.59
CA LEU A 89 -2.05 -2.55 -3.53
C LEU A 89 -1.44 -1.19 -3.18
N ALA A 90 -1.60 -0.73 -1.95
CA ALA A 90 -1.04 0.53 -1.47
C ALA A 90 0.21 0.28 -0.63
N VAL A 91 1.19 1.19 -0.71
CA VAL A 91 2.37 1.22 0.18
C VAL A 91 2.49 2.56 0.88
N ALA A 92 2.73 2.50 2.19
CA ALA A 92 3.12 3.64 3.00
C ALA A 92 4.65 3.82 2.97
N ASN A 93 5.14 4.85 2.28
CA ASN A 93 6.56 5.23 2.28
C ASN A 93 6.84 6.24 3.39
N TYR A 94 7.83 5.96 4.24
CA TYR A 94 8.11 6.79 5.41
C TYR A 94 9.27 7.78 5.23
N HIS A 95 10.40 7.34 4.67
CA HIS A 95 11.61 8.17 4.58
C HIS A 95 12.57 7.69 3.48
N ASN A 96 13.17 8.62 2.73
CA ASN A 96 14.11 8.32 1.63
C ASN A 96 15.58 8.64 1.97
N ASP A 97 15.93 8.57 3.26
CA ASP A 97 17.23 8.97 3.84
C ASP A 97 17.49 10.47 3.91
N SER A 98 16.69 11.31 3.24
CA SER A 98 16.81 12.77 3.29
C SER A 98 15.60 13.45 3.91
N THR A 99 14.39 12.98 3.63
CA THR A 99 13.15 13.61 4.08
C THR A 99 12.01 12.60 4.25
N HIS A 100 11.03 12.97 5.08
CA HIS A 100 9.76 12.26 5.25
C HIS A 100 8.67 12.79 4.31
N ASN A 101 8.93 13.92 3.62
CA ASN A 101 8.01 14.47 2.62
C ASN A 101 8.18 13.71 1.30
N ILE A 102 7.66 12.48 1.28
CA ILE A 102 7.71 11.57 0.15
C ILE A 102 6.34 10.95 -0.09
N SER A 103 6.06 10.61 -1.35
CA SER A 103 4.76 10.06 -1.71
C SER A 103 4.64 8.58 -1.35
N SER A 104 3.52 8.24 -0.72
CA SER A 104 2.98 6.88 -0.73
C SER A 104 2.35 6.57 -2.09
N LYS A 105 2.20 5.30 -2.44
CA LYS A 105 1.80 4.89 -3.80
C LYS A 105 0.71 3.85 -3.77
N ILE A 106 -0.15 3.85 -4.79
CA ILE A 106 -1.09 2.77 -5.07
C ILE A 106 -0.75 2.14 -6.41
N TYR A 107 -0.76 0.82 -6.45
CA TYR A 107 -0.57 0.04 -7.65
C TYR A 107 -1.88 -0.63 -8.01
N ARG A 108 -2.21 -0.69 -9.30
CA ARG A 108 -3.32 -1.47 -9.83
C ARG A 108 -2.78 -2.74 -10.47
N TYR A 109 -3.47 -3.84 -10.26
CA TYR A 109 -3.15 -5.10 -10.92
C TYR A 109 -3.50 -5.01 -12.42
N GLY A 110 -2.47 -5.10 -13.28
CA GLY A 110 -2.57 -5.12 -14.73
C GLY A 110 -2.56 -6.54 -15.30
N ARG A 111 -2.21 -6.68 -16.60
CA ARG A 111 -2.07 -7.98 -17.28
C ARG A 111 -0.82 -8.72 -16.79
N ASN A 112 -0.85 -9.23 -15.56
CA ASN A 112 0.20 -10.01 -14.88
C ASN A 112 1.29 -9.23 -14.14
N GLN A 113 1.03 -8.01 -13.68
CA GLN A 113 1.91 -7.33 -12.71
C GLN A 113 1.15 -6.19 -12.03
N TYR A 114 1.64 -5.71 -10.90
CA TYR A 114 1.17 -4.45 -10.33
C TYR A 114 1.86 -3.28 -11.03
N GLU A 115 1.09 -2.35 -11.56
CA GLU A 115 1.58 -1.14 -12.22
C GLU A 115 1.16 0.06 -11.38
N GLU A 116 2.00 1.08 -11.27
CA GLU A 116 1.62 2.32 -10.57
C GLU A 116 0.36 2.86 -11.24
N ALA A 117 -0.72 2.99 -10.47
CA ALA A 117 -2.02 3.31 -11.03
C ALA A 117 -2.05 4.79 -11.45
N TYR A 118 -1.75 5.08 -12.72
CA TYR A 118 -2.07 6.34 -13.37
C TYR A 118 -3.22 6.09 -14.34
N GLN A 119 -4.45 6.46 -14.02
CA GLN A 119 -5.53 6.50 -15.02
C GLN A 119 -6.62 7.56 -14.70
N ALA A 120 -6.48 8.70 -15.38
CA ALA A 120 -7.46 9.68 -15.87
C ALA A 120 -8.66 10.09 -15.01
N GLY A 121 -8.48 11.16 -14.25
CA GLY A 121 -9.52 11.98 -13.61
C GLY A 121 -9.48 13.34 -14.28
N ARG A 122 -10.63 14.01 -14.38
CA ARG A 122 -10.66 15.33 -15.02
C ARG A 122 -9.85 16.30 -14.16
N GLN A 123 -8.69 16.71 -14.68
CA GLN A 123 -7.77 17.72 -14.14
C GLN A 123 -8.49 18.92 -13.49
N THR A 124 -9.63 19.33 -14.05
CA THR A 124 -10.44 20.46 -13.59
C THR A 124 -10.97 20.33 -12.15
N CYS A 125 -11.28 19.12 -11.66
CA CYS A 125 -11.78 18.95 -10.28
C CYS A 125 -10.65 18.81 -9.24
N ILE A 126 -9.41 18.62 -9.70
CA ILE A 126 -8.21 18.56 -8.86
C ILE A 126 -7.74 19.98 -8.56
N ASP A 127 -7.70 20.82 -9.60
CA ASP A 127 -7.26 22.22 -9.49
C ASP A 127 -8.32 23.12 -8.83
N ASP A 128 -9.61 22.77 -8.98
CA ASP A 128 -10.73 23.47 -8.35
C ASP A 128 -11.81 22.48 -7.87
N PRO A 129 -11.66 21.89 -6.67
CA PRO A 129 -12.62 20.94 -6.11
C PRO A 129 -14.02 21.55 -5.92
N VAL A 130 -14.10 22.86 -5.65
CA VAL A 130 -15.35 23.58 -5.39
C VAL A 130 -16.19 23.68 -6.65
N SER A 131 -15.55 23.84 -7.83
CA SER A 131 -16.24 23.83 -9.12
C SER A 131 -17.00 22.53 -9.41
N CYS A 132 -16.61 21.44 -8.76
CA CYS A 132 -17.22 20.12 -8.89
C CYS A 132 -18.12 19.76 -7.70
N GLY A 133 -18.46 20.74 -6.84
CA GLY A 133 -19.34 20.54 -5.68
C GLY A 133 -18.66 19.87 -4.48
N ILE A 134 -17.32 19.79 -4.46
CA ILE A 134 -16.56 19.24 -3.36
C ILE A 134 -16.19 20.38 -2.38
N PRO A 135 -16.54 20.27 -1.08
CA PRO A 135 -16.20 21.32 -0.11
C PRO A 135 -14.69 21.51 0.05
N ALA A 136 -14.23 22.76 0.13
CA ALA A 136 -12.81 23.15 0.13
C ALA A 136 -12.00 22.68 1.35
N ASN A 137 -12.65 22.10 2.36
CA ASN A 137 -12.06 21.58 3.59
C ASN A 137 -12.02 20.05 3.66
N VAL A 138 -12.30 19.38 2.55
CA VAL A 138 -12.33 17.91 2.47
C VAL A 138 -11.06 17.44 1.78
N ALA A 139 -10.36 16.49 2.41
CA ALA A 139 -9.27 15.79 1.76
C ALA A 139 -9.82 14.98 0.59
N THR A 140 -9.26 15.19 -0.61
CA THR A 140 -9.66 14.46 -1.82
C THR A 140 -8.57 13.47 -2.18
N PHE A 141 -8.94 12.21 -2.32
CA PHE A 141 -8.05 11.19 -2.86
C PHE A 141 -8.33 11.06 -4.35
N ASP A 142 -7.40 11.55 -5.17
CA ASP A 142 -7.49 11.40 -6.60
C ASP A 142 -7.00 10.00 -7.00
N ILE A 143 -7.96 9.12 -7.26
CA ILE A 143 -7.73 7.74 -7.71
C ILE A 143 -7.02 7.66 -9.07
N THR A 144 -6.82 8.79 -9.75
CA THR A 144 -6.33 8.86 -11.12
C THR A 144 -4.90 9.34 -11.23
N SER A 145 -4.48 10.19 -10.29
CA SER A 145 -3.09 10.60 -10.07
C SER A 145 -2.46 9.93 -8.84
N ASN A 146 -3.21 9.17 -8.04
CA ASN A 146 -2.80 8.63 -6.73
C ASN A 146 -2.32 9.69 -5.74
N VAL A 147 -2.79 10.92 -5.90
CA VAL A 147 -2.43 12.02 -5.01
C VAL A 147 -3.56 12.23 -4.01
N LEU A 148 -3.20 12.18 -2.73
CA LEU A 148 -4.05 12.67 -1.65
C LEU A 148 -3.83 14.18 -1.50
N HIS A 149 -4.85 14.95 -1.88
CA HIS A 149 -4.86 16.39 -1.70
C HIS A 149 -5.53 16.72 -0.36
N ILE A 150 -4.77 17.25 0.61
CA ILE A 150 -5.33 17.80 1.86
C ILE A 150 -5.13 19.32 1.79
N PRO A 151 -6.18 20.14 1.90
CA PRO A 151 -6.03 21.59 1.88
C PRO A 151 -5.37 22.13 3.17
N ASN A 152 -4.44 23.10 3.03
CA ASN A 152 -3.72 23.84 4.08
C ASN A 152 -2.79 23.01 5.01
N TYR A 153 -1.54 22.77 4.57
CA TYR A 153 -0.58 21.95 5.31
C TYR A 153 0.41 22.73 6.20
N GLN A 154 0.38 22.43 7.50
CA GLN A 154 1.56 22.50 8.40
C GLN A 154 1.91 21.12 9.00
N ASN A 155 1.00 20.14 8.96
CA ASN A 155 1.10 18.88 9.71
C ASN A 155 0.86 17.63 8.84
N THR A 156 1.28 16.46 9.35
CA THR A 156 1.08 15.14 8.73
C THR A 156 -0.24 14.52 9.20
N TYR A 157 -1.00 13.86 8.33
CA TYR A 157 -2.32 13.29 8.66
C TYR A 157 -2.41 11.80 8.30
N TRP A 158 -3.28 11.07 9.00
CA TRP A 158 -3.66 9.69 8.69
C TRP A 158 -5.14 9.62 8.24
N LEU A 159 -5.44 8.66 7.36
CA LEU A 159 -6.81 8.34 6.94
C LEU A 159 -7.10 6.86 7.21
N LYS A 160 -8.32 6.58 7.67
CA LYS A 160 -8.86 5.24 7.78
C LYS A 160 -10.17 5.16 7.01
N PHE A 161 -10.22 4.25 6.05
CA PHE A 161 -11.45 3.88 5.35
C PHE A 161 -12.02 2.60 5.96
N GLY A 162 -13.33 2.42 5.84
CA GLY A 162 -14.01 1.22 6.32
C GLY A 162 -15.24 0.92 5.50
N LEU A 163 -15.57 -0.37 5.39
CA LEU A 163 -16.72 -0.88 4.67
C LEU A 163 -17.97 -0.70 5.53
N THR A 164 -18.99 0.03 5.04
CA THR A 164 -20.20 0.28 5.84
C THR A 164 -21.41 -0.60 5.50
N SER A 165 -21.39 -1.45 4.46
CA SER A 165 -22.38 -2.51 4.28
C SER A 165 -22.07 -3.42 3.09
N TRP A 166 -22.83 -4.53 2.97
CA TRP A 166 -22.70 -5.58 1.95
C TRP A 166 -23.44 -5.30 0.63
N GLU A 167 -23.69 -4.03 0.30
CA GLU A 167 -24.31 -3.53 -0.94
C GLU A 167 -23.35 -2.51 -1.59
N PRO A 168 -23.45 -2.15 -2.91
CA PRO A 168 -22.38 -1.50 -3.68
C PRO A 168 -21.71 -0.36 -2.90
N VAL A 169 -20.46 -0.64 -2.52
CA VAL A 169 -19.83 -0.03 -1.35
C VAL A 169 -19.45 1.41 -1.64
N GLN A 170 -20.14 2.33 -0.95
CA GLN A 170 -19.64 3.68 -0.73
C GLN A 170 -18.47 3.58 0.26
N LEU A 171 -17.26 3.93 -0.20
CA LEU A 171 -16.14 4.17 0.73
C LEU A 171 -16.49 5.37 1.60
N GLN A 172 -16.73 5.13 2.89
CA GLN A 172 -16.85 6.21 3.85
C GLN A 172 -15.54 6.39 4.60
N LEU A 173 -15.06 7.63 4.64
CA LEU A 173 -14.02 8.05 5.55
C LEU A 173 -14.50 7.78 6.99
N GLN A 174 -13.90 6.78 7.64
CA GLN A 174 -14.28 6.39 9.00
C GLN A 174 -13.67 7.34 10.03
N SER A 175 -12.45 7.79 9.75
CA SER A 175 -11.76 8.76 10.59
C SER A 175 -10.60 9.39 9.84
N PHE A 176 -10.34 10.65 10.16
CA PHE A 176 -9.15 11.39 9.78
C PHE A 176 -8.57 12.02 11.04
N GLY A 177 -7.24 12.15 11.09
CA GLY A 177 -6.59 12.78 12.23
C GLY A 177 -5.16 13.21 11.89
N GLU A 178 -4.64 14.12 12.69
CA GLU A 178 -3.26 14.56 12.61
C GLU A 178 -2.35 13.53 13.30
N ILE A 179 -1.23 13.19 12.68
CA ILE A 179 -0.15 12.42 13.31
C ILE A 179 0.75 13.45 14.00
N GLY A 180 0.56 13.66 15.31
CA GLY A 180 1.54 14.39 16.14
C GLY A 180 1.09 15.53 17.04
N SER A 181 -0.20 15.69 17.37
CA SER A 181 -0.56 16.51 18.55
C SER A 181 -0.57 15.63 19.81
N GLU A 182 0.29 15.93 20.79
CA GLU A 182 -0.09 15.73 22.20
C GLU A 182 -1.34 16.56 22.52
#